data_AF-A0ABD0PPD8-F1
#
_entry.id   AF-A0ABD0PPD8-F1
#
_cell.length_a   1.000
_cell.length_b   1.000
_cell.length_c   1.000
_cell.angle_alpha   90.00
_cell.angle_beta   90.00
_cell.angle_gamma   90.00
#
_symmetry.space_group_name_H-M   'P 1'
#
loop_
_entity.id
_entity.type
_entity.pdbx_description
1 polymer ?
#
loop_
_entity_poly.entity_id
_entity_poly.type
_entity_poly.pdbx_seq_one_letter_code
_entity_poly.pdbx_strand_id
1 'polypeptide(L)'
;IVVKSGVNPADCSSAERCILAYLYDLYTSCSHLKSKFGEIFSEFCSKVKNSIYYNIDPSDSNMLWDQMFMIDAIANPTAHNLNHSMVGKILNDSPANRYSFVCNVLMDVCVDHRDPE
;
A
#
# COMPACT_ATOMS: atom_id res chain seq x y z
N ILE A 1 -12.20 2.22 19.84
CA ILE A 1 -12.33 2.38 18.38
C ILE A 1 -13.65 1.76 17.99
N VAL A 2 -14.64 2.60 17.71
CA VAL A 2 -15.95 2.12 17.23
C VAL A 2 -15.77 1.88 15.74
N VAL A 3 -15.88 0.63 15.30
CA VAL A 3 -16.05 0.33 13.87
C VAL A 3 -17.40 0.95 13.50
N LYS A 4 -17.37 2.18 12.99
CA LYS A 4 -18.58 2.87 12.56
C LYS A 4 -19.20 2.06 11.44
N SER A 5 -20.46 1.65 11.64
CA SER A 5 -21.23 1.03 10.57
C SER A 5 -21.21 1.96 9.34
N GLY A 6 -20.89 1.39 8.18
CA GLY A 6 -20.86 2.12 6.89
C GLY A 6 -19.51 2.68 6.46
N VAL A 7 -18.41 2.55 7.22
CA VAL A 7 -17.08 2.96 6.74
C VAL A 7 -16.50 1.92 5.77
N ASN A 8 -16.11 2.36 4.58
CA ASN A 8 -15.35 1.55 3.63
C ASN A 8 -13.86 1.57 4.04
N PRO A 9 -13.24 0.42 4.35
CA PRO A 9 -11.84 0.40 4.76
C PRO A 9 -10.86 0.94 3.70
N ALA A 10 -11.27 1.00 2.43
CA ALA A 10 -10.47 1.62 1.38
C ALA A 10 -10.28 3.14 1.57
N ASP A 11 -11.28 3.81 2.15
CA ASP A 11 -11.27 5.26 2.40
C ASP A 11 -10.55 5.64 3.70
N CYS A 12 -10.14 4.66 4.49
CA CYS A 12 -9.40 4.86 5.72
C CYS A 12 -7.96 5.31 5.47
N SER A 13 -7.43 6.12 6.39
CA SER A 13 -5.99 6.42 6.47
C SER A 13 -5.15 5.15 6.67
N SER A 14 -3.85 5.23 6.38
CA SER A 14 -2.95 4.09 6.59
C SER A 14 -2.95 3.58 8.03
N ALA A 15 -2.99 4.48 9.02
CA ALA A 15 -3.06 4.10 10.44
C ALA A 15 -4.36 3.36 10.77
N GLU A 16 -5.49 3.85 10.25
CA GLU A 16 -6.78 3.18 10.41
C GLU A 16 -6.77 1.80 9.75
N ARG A 17 -6.25 1.67 8.52
CA ARG A 17 -6.13 0.37 7.85
C ARG A 17 -5.27 -0.63 8.65
N CYS A 18 -4.17 -0.19 9.26
CA CYS A 18 -3.37 -1.04 10.14
C CYS A 18 -4.17 -1.55 11.35
N ILE A 19 -4.98 -0.70 11.96
CA ILE A 19 -5.86 -1.08 13.08
C ILE A 19 -6.90 -2.10 12.59
N LEU A 20 -7.53 -1.87 11.44
CA LEU A 20 -8.54 -2.78 10.90
C LEU A 20 -7.95 -4.15 10.55
N ALA A 21 -6.75 -4.18 9.97
CA ALA A 21 -5.98 -5.40 9.72
C ALA A 21 -5.70 -6.17 11.02
N TYR A 22 -5.18 -5.49 12.04
CA TYR A 22 -4.94 -6.10 13.35
C TYR A 22 -6.20 -6.70 13.98
N LEU A 23 -7.32 -5.96 13.94
CA LEU A 23 -8.60 -6.45 14.45
C LEU A 23 -9.11 -7.67 13.67
N TYR A 24 -8.92 -7.68 12.35
CA TYR A 24 -9.23 -8.83 11.49
C TYR A 24 -8.38 -10.05 11.84
N ASP A 25 -7.06 -9.90 11.97
CA ASP A 25 -6.16 -11.00 12.33
C ASP A 25 -6.47 -11.56 13.70
N LEU A 26 -6.73 -10.69 14.68
CA LEU A 26 -7.11 -11.10 16.04
C LEU A 26 -8.43 -11.88 16.06
N TYR A 27 -9.45 -11.38 15.35
CA TYR A 27 -10.75 -12.05 15.23
C TYR A 27 -10.63 -13.38 14.49
N THR A 28 -9.87 -13.43 13.39
CA THR A 28 -9.73 -14.64 12.59
C THR A 28 -8.92 -15.73 13.29
N SER A 29 -7.99 -15.35 14.16
CA SER A 29 -7.11 -16.27 14.90
C SER A 29 -7.73 -16.83 16.19
N CYS A 30 -8.81 -16.24 16.71
CA CYS A 30 -9.41 -16.64 17.99
C CYS A 30 -10.87 -17.10 17.86
N SER A 31 -11.11 -18.41 18.00
CA SER A 31 -12.45 -19.01 17.91
C SER A 31 -13.44 -18.47 18.95
N HIS A 32 -12.96 -18.13 20.16
CA HIS A 32 -13.80 -17.53 21.19
C HIS A 32 -14.32 -16.15 20.77
N LEU A 33 -13.47 -15.32 20.15
CA LEU A 33 -13.88 -14.02 19.62
C LEU A 33 -14.89 -14.18 18.47
N LYS A 34 -14.68 -15.15 17.56
CA LYS A 34 -15.65 -15.47 16.51
C LYS A 34 -17.02 -15.85 17.07
N SER A 35 -17.05 -16.71 18.08
CA SER A 35 -18.30 -17.14 18.68
C SER A 35 -19.02 -16.01 19.43
N LYS A 36 -18.27 -15.14 20.11
CA LYS A 36 -18.84 -14.09 20.97
C LYS A 36 -19.27 -12.84 20.19
N PHE A 37 -18.57 -12.51 19.10
CA PHE A 37 -18.74 -11.25 18.37
C PHE A 37 -19.09 -11.46 16.89
N GLY A 38 -19.47 -12.67 16.49
CA GLY A 38 -19.67 -13.05 15.09
C GLY A 38 -20.68 -12.19 14.33
N GLU A 39 -21.80 -11.81 14.95
CA GLU A 39 -22.80 -10.95 14.30
C GLU A 39 -22.25 -9.56 13.96
N ILE A 40 -21.42 -8.98 14.85
CA ILE A 40 -20.85 -7.64 14.68
C ILE A 40 -19.67 -7.67 13.70
N PHE A 41 -18.83 -8.70 13.80
CA PHE A 41 -17.57 -8.77 13.05
C PHE A 41 -17.67 -9.47 11.70
N SER A 42 -18.75 -10.22 11.42
CA SER A 42 -18.90 -10.92 10.13
C SER A 42 -18.91 -9.96 8.94
N GLU A 43 -19.72 -8.89 9.00
CA GLU A 43 -19.79 -7.87 7.95
C GLU A 43 -18.46 -7.11 7.83
N PHE A 44 -17.86 -6.75 8.97
CA PHE A 44 -16.55 -6.12 9.04
C PHE A 44 -15.45 -6.98 8.39
N CYS A 45 -15.44 -8.28 8.65
CA CYS A 45 -14.44 -9.21 8.13
C CYS A 45 -14.47 -9.30 6.62
N SER A 46 -15.67 -9.38 6.03
CA SER A 46 -15.81 -9.41 4.57
C SER A 46 -15.30 -8.11 3.94
N LYS A 47 -15.59 -6.95 4.56
CA LYS A 47 -15.10 -5.65 4.09
C LYS A 47 -13.58 -5.55 4.18
N VAL A 48 -12.96 -5.91 5.31
CA VAL A 48 -11.50 -5.88 5.48
C VAL A 48 -10.82 -6.86 4.53
N LYS A 49 -11.35 -8.09 4.39
CA LYS A 49 -10.81 -9.07 3.46
C LYS A 49 -10.83 -8.55 2.02
N ASN A 50 -11.91 -7.91 1.60
CA ASN A 50 -12.07 -7.45 0.21
C ASN A 50 -11.37 -6.12 -0.10
N SER A 51 -10.88 -5.39 0.90
CA SER A 51 -10.27 -4.07 0.70
C SER A 51 -8.79 -4.01 1.10
N ILE A 52 -8.40 -4.76 2.13
CA ILE A 52 -7.03 -4.73 2.68
C ILE A 52 -6.29 -6.02 2.31
N TYR A 53 -6.93 -7.18 2.45
CA TYR A 53 -6.34 -8.50 2.14
C TYR A 53 -6.75 -9.05 0.77
N TYR A 54 -7.32 -8.21 -0.09
CA TYR A 54 -7.75 -8.66 -1.42
C TYR A 54 -6.51 -9.05 -2.21
N ASN A 55 -6.48 -10.28 -2.71
CA ASN A 55 -5.40 -10.71 -3.59
C ASN A 55 -5.56 -9.95 -4.91
N ILE A 56 -4.61 -9.06 -5.18
CA ILE A 56 -4.52 -8.37 -6.45
C ILE A 56 -3.75 -9.29 -7.39
N ASP A 57 -4.41 -9.80 -8.42
CA ASP A 57 -3.72 -10.37 -9.56
C ASP A 57 -3.04 -9.20 -10.29
N PRO A 58 -1.70 -9.14 -10.34
CA PRO A 58 -1.01 -8.07 -11.04
C PRO A 58 -1.37 -8.17 -12.52
N SER A 59 -1.94 -7.10 -13.07
CA SER A 59 -2.15 -7.01 -14.51
C SER A 59 -0.84 -6.69 -15.20
N ASP A 60 -0.63 -7.22 -16.41
CA ASP A 60 0.47 -6.81 -17.27
C ASP A 60 0.42 -5.29 -17.49
N SER A 61 1.53 -4.61 -17.19
CA SER A 61 1.63 -3.17 -17.42
C SER A 61 1.99 -2.92 -18.87
N ASN A 62 1.11 -2.24 -19.60
CA ASN A 62 1.42 -1.71 -20.94
C ASN A 62 2.14 -0.35 -20.89
N MET A 63 2.60 0.08 -19.70
CA MET A 63 3.23 1.38 -19.52
C MET A 63 4.70 1.32 -19.94
N LEU A 64 5.14 2.35 -20.67
CA LEU A 64 6.56 2.50 -21.01
C LEU A 64 7.33 2.92 -19.76
N TRP A 65 8.37 2.17 -19.44
CA TRP A 65 9.29 2.48 -18.35
C TRP A 65 10.26 3.59 -18.76
N ASP A 66 10.21 4.72 -18.06
CA ASP A 66 11.20 5.80 -18.16
C ASP A 66 12.28 5.62 -17.08
N GLN A 67 13.46 5.20 -17.51
CA GLN A 67 14.60 4.91 -16.65
C GLN A 67 15.20 6.17 -16.01
N MET A 68 14.93 7.37 -16.54
CA MET A 68 15.48 8.61 -15.99
C MET A 68 14.52 9.28 -15.01
N PHE A 69 13.30 8.76 -14.87
CA PHE A 69 12.27 9.37 -14.04
C PHE A 69 12.66 9.37 -12.56
N MET A 70 12.87 10.55 -11.99
CA MET A 70 13.17 10.80 -10.57
C MET A 70 14.41 10.07 -10.00
N ILE A 71 15.36 9.63 -10.85
CA ILE A 71 16.58 8.95 -10.39
C ILE A 71 17.37 9.81 -9.37
N ASP A 72 17.50 11.11 -9.59
CA ASP A 72 18.20 12.01 -8.65
C ASP A 72 17.54 12.03 -7.26
N ALA A 73 16.20 11.95 -7.22
CA ALA A 73 15.45 11.91 -5.97
C ALA A 73 15.57 10.55 -5.26
N ILE A 74 15.82 9.47 -5.99
CA ILE A 74 16.06 8.14 -5.44
C ILE A 74 17.49 8.07 -4.87
N ALA A 75 18.47 8.47 -5.67
CA ALA A 75 19.88 8.47 -5.28
C ALA A 75 20.18 9.43 -4.12
N ASN A 76 19.50 10.58 -4.05
CA ASN A 76 19.63 11.51 -2.94
C ASN A 76 18.29 12.19 -2.58
N PRO A 77 17.45 11.53 -1.76
CA PRO A 77 16.14 12.08 -1.36
C PRO A 77 16.25 13.40 -0.60
N THR A 78 17.40 13.69 0.01
CA THR A 78 17.63 14.91 0.79
C THR A 78 18.19 16.08 -0.02
N ALA A 79 18.76 15.86 -1.20
CA ALA A 79 19.44 16.91 -1.97
C ALA A 79 18.51 18.02 -2.46
N HIS A 80 17.24 17.71 -2.75
CA HIS A 80 16.39 18.62 -3.52
C HIS A 80 15.31 19.34 -2.70
N ASN A 81 15.35 19.29 -1.37
CA ASN A 81 14.24 19.79 -0.53
C ASN A 81 12.89 19.30 -1.09
N LEU A 82 12.81 18.01 -1.42
CA LEU A 82 11.69 17.44 -2.15
C LEU A 82 10.39 17.76 -1.41
N ASN A 83 9.57 18.61 -2.02
CA ASN A 83 8.27 18.93 -1.47
C ASN A 83 7.39 17.68 -1.57
N HIS A 84 7.19 16.99 -0.45
CA HIS A 84 6.42 15.75 -0.39
C HIS A 84 5.01 15.88 -1.00
N SER A 85 4.37 17.05 -0.87
CA SER A 85 3.07 17.33 -1.48
C SER A 85 3.15 17.35 -3.01
N MET A 86 4.20 17.98 -3.55
CA MET A 86 4.44 18.03 -4.99
C MET A 86 4.80 16.65 -5.56
N VAL A 87 5.65 15.89 -4.89
CA VAL A 87 6.00 14.51 -5.29
C VAL A 87 4.75 13.63 -5.29
N GLY A 88 3.95 13.70 -4.22
CA GLY A 88 2.68 12.96 -4.14
C GLY A 88 1.75 13.28 -5.30
N LYS A 89 1.67 14.56 -5.70
CA LYS A 89 0.86 14.98 -6.86
C LYS A 89 1.39 14.43 -8.19
N ILE A 90 2.69 14.57 -8.47
CA ILE A 90 3.31 14.08 -9.72
C ILE A 90 3.09 12.57 -9.89
N LEU A 91 3.21 11.82 -8.80
CA LEU A 91 2.94 10.39 -8.79
C LEU A 91 1.44 10.12 -8.95
N ASN A 92 0.55 10.81 -8.23
CA ASN A 92 -0.88 10.53 -8.33
C ASN A 92 -1.49 10.88 -9.72
N ASP A 93 -1.00 11.94 -10.36
CA ASP A 93 -1.56 12.45 -11.61
C ASP A 93 -1.22 11.57 -12.83
N SER A 94 -0.13 10.79 -12.80
CA SER A 94 0.31 9.97 -13.93
C SER A 94 0.59 8.51 -13.53
N PRO A 95 -0.23 7.55 -13.99
CA PRO A 95 0.04 6.13 -13.78
C PRO A 95 1.41 5.68 -14.31
N ALA A 96 1.83 6.22 -15.46
CA ALA A 96 3.14 5.92 -16.05
C ALA A 96 4.29 6.43 -15.18
N ASN A 97 4.15 7.61 -14.55
CA ASN A 97 5.16 8.12 -13.63
C ASN A 97 5.28 7.24 -12.39
N ARG A 98 4.16 6.77 -11.83
CA ARG A 98 4.19 5.81 -10.71
C ARG A 98 4.88 4.53 -11.08
N TYR A 99 4.53 3.99 -12.24
CA TYR A 99 5.13 2.76 -12.75
C TYR A 99 6.64 2.93 -12.88
N SER A 100 7.10 3.98 -13.57
CA SER A 100 8.54 4.25 -13.75
C SER A 100 9.26 4.50 -12.44
N PHE A 101 8.67 5.26 -11.50
CA PHE A 101 9.24 5.48 -10.17
C PHE A 101 9.42 4.17 -9.39
N VAL A 102 8.39 3.33 -9.35
CA VAL A 102 8.45 2.03 -8.66
C VAL A 102 9.51 1.14 -9.30
N CYS A 103 9.56 1.07 -10.63
CA CYS A 103 10.58 0.31 -11.35
C CYS A 103 11.99 0.84 -11.03
N ASN A 104 12.21 2.15 -11.06
CA ASN A 104 13.51 2.75 -10.77
C ASN A 104 13.97 2.47 -9.33
N VAL A 105 13.08 2.61 -8.34
CA VAL A 105 13.38 2.28 -6.93
C VAL A 105 13.71 0.79 -6.78
N LEU A 106 12.94 -0.11 -7.42
CA LEU A 106 13.21 -1.54 -7.36
C LEU A 106 14.55 -1.88 -8.00
N MET A 107 14.90 -1.26 -9.12
CA MET A 107 16.17 -1.48 -9.78
C MET A 107 17.35 -0.97 -8.94
N ASP A 108 17.24 0.23 -8.38
CA ASP A 108 18.23 0.80 -7.47
C ASP A 108 18.48 -0.13 -6.27
N VAL A 109 17.42 -0.57 -5.58
CA VAL A 109 17.55 -1.47 -4.42
C VAL A 109 18.06 -2.87 -4.80
N CYS A 110 17.54 -3.47 -5.87
CA CYS A 110 17.83 -4.86 -6.21
C CYS A 110 19.09 -5.05 -7.05
N VAL A 111 19.60 -4.03 -7.75
CA VAL A 111 20.74 -4.15 -8.66
C VAL A 111 22.03 -3.57 -8.08
N ASP A 112 21.99 -2.53 -7.23
CA ASP A 112 23.20 -1.96 -6.63
C ASP A 112 23.82 -2.80 -5.50
N HIS A 113 23.11 -3.81 -4.99
CA HIS A 113 23.63 -4.75 -3.96
C HIS A 113 24.31 -6.00 -4.55
N ARG A 114 24.83 -5.95 -5.78
CA ARG A 114 25.74 -7.03 -6.22
C ARG A 114 27.03 -6.91 -5.42
N ASP A 115 27.26 -7.86 -4.51
CA ASP A 115 28.57 -8.04 -3.89
C ASP A 115 29.65 -7.96 -4.98
N PRO A 116 30.70 -7.14 -4.81
CA PRO A 116 31.80 -7.13 -5.75
C PRO A 116 32.44 -8.53 -5.79
N GLU A 117 32.57 -9.08 -7.00
CA GLU A 117 33.28 -10.34 -7.26
C GLU A 117 34.74 -10.32 -6.78
#